data_AF-A0A501WSZ2-F1
#
_entry.id   AF-A0A501WSZ2-F1
#
_cell.length_a   1.000
_cell.length_b   1.000
_cell.length_c   1.000
_cell.angle_alpha   90.00
_cell.angle_beta   90.00
_cell.angle_gamma   90.00
#
_symmetry.space_group_name_H-M   'P 1'
#
loop_
_entity.id
_entity.type
_entity.pdbx_description
1 polymer ?
#
loop_
_entity_poly.entity_id
_entity_poly.type
_entity_poly.pdbx_seq_one_letter_code
_entity_poly.pdbx_strand_id
1 'polypeptide(L)'
;MFDINVKQPERPTIEVADYIELGKLMVEWTRDPTSRPTSVAELARQLAGIAVIPRRVKRIAFVQNDEETLYVRLPEEALLGERVEEMMDDCSGRLYRMPYFYRDFFDPGFGPVMSSYETLLARLGDSMAAQS
;
A
#
# COMPACT_ATOMS: atom_id res chain seq x y z
N MET A 1 22.81 30.69 9.81
CA MET A 1 22.71 30.39 8.37
C MET A 1 22.40 28.90 8.30
N PHE A 2 21.13 28.53 8.08
CA PHE A 2 20.72 27.13 8.04
C PHE A 2 20.89 26.63 6.60
N ASP A 3 21.74 25.63 6.42
CA ASP A 3 21.95 24.98 5.14
C ASP A 3 20.63 24.40 4.62
N ILE A 4 20.17 24.93 3.48
CA ILE A 4 18.92 24.58 2.80
C ILE A 4 19.09 23.31 1.95
N ASN A 5 20.11 22.48 2.25
CA ASN A 5 20.44 21.29 1.47
C ASN A 5 20.47 20.03 2.34
N VAL A 6 19.44 19.87 3.18
CA VAL A 6 19.14 18.56 3.75
C VAL A 6 18.58 17.72 2.61
N LYS A 7 19.38 16.79 2.09
CA LYS A 7 18.87 15.67 1.27
C LYS A 7 17.69 15.07 2.03
N GLN A 8 16.47 15.32 1.55
CA GLN A 8 15.28 14.69 2.11
C GLN A 8 15.55 13.18 2.11
N PRO A 9 15.51 12.50 3.29
CA PRO A 9 15.63 11.05 3.32
C PRO A 9 14.57 10.46 2.39
N GLU A 10 14.89 9.39 1.68
CA GLU A 10 13.90 8.63 0.89
C GLU A 10 12.92 7.98 1.85
N ARG A 11 11.97 8.77 2.35
CA ARG A 11 10.92 8.27 3.24
C ARG A 11 9.94 7.47 2.39
N PRO A 12 9.58 6.25 2.80
CA PRO A 12 8.69 5.39 2.02
C PRO A 12 7.25 5.94 1.97
N THR A 13 6.89 6.85 2.88
CA THR A 13 5.51 7.28 3.16
C THR A 13 5.32 8.77 2.90
N ILE A 14 4.10 9.16 2.51
CA ILE A 14 3.68 10.57 2.44
C ILE A 14 3.64 11.15 3.85
N GLU A 15 4.24 12.32 4.04
CA GLU A 15 4.24 13.01 5.32
C GLU A 15 3.25 14.17 5.28
N VAL A 16 2.31 14.20 6.21
CA VAL A 16 1.27 15.23 6.27
C VAL A 16 1.57 16.15 7.45
N ALA A 17 1.73 17.44 7.16
CA ALA A 17 1.92 18.51 8.14
C ALA A 17 0.57 19.13 8.55
N ASP A 18 -0.39 19.21 7.63
CA ASP A 18 -1.74 19.75 7.88
C ASP A 18 -2.83 18.83 7.35
N TYR A 19 -3.48 18.10 8.25
CA TYR A 19 -4.55 17.16 7.91
C TYR A 19 -5.86 17.84 7.54
N ILE A 20 -6.10 19.07 8.01
CA ILE A 20 -7.35 19.78 7.74
C ILE A 20 -7.33 20.32 6.31
N GLU A 21 -6.24 20.98 5.92
CA GLU A 21 -6.09 21.48 4.55
C GLU A 21 -6.02 20.32 3.53
N LEU A 22 -5.37 19.21 3.88
CA LEU A 22 -5.43 18.00 3.06
C LEU A 22 -6.88 17.50 2.91
N GLY A 23 -7.66 17.48 3.99
CA GLY A 23 -9.07 17.08 3.96
C GLY A 23 -9.92 17.98 3.06
N LYS A 24 -9.69 19.30 3.07
CA LYS A 24 -10.38 20.25 2.19
C LYS A 24 -10.07 19.98 0.72
N LEU A 25 -8.80 19.75 0.37
CA LEU A 25 -8.40 19.37 -0.98
C LEU A 25 -9.06 18.06 -1.42
N MET A 26 -9.14 17.06 -0.55
CA MET A 26 -9.85 15.81 -0.85
C MET A 26 -11.33 16.03 -1.17
N VAL A 27 -12.01 16.92 -0.43
CA VAL A 27 -13.41 17.29 -0.71
C VAL A 27 -13.53 18.00 -2.06
N GLU A 28 -12.61 18.91 -2.37
CA GLU A 28 -12.58 19.62 -3.65
C GLU A 28 -12.37 18.66 -4.82
N TRP A 29 -11.35 17.81 -4.77
CA TRP A 29 -11.06 16.80 -5.80
C TRP A 29 -12.20 15.80 -6.02
N THR A 30 -12.98 15.53 -4.97
CA THR A 30 -14.15 14.66 -5.05
C THR A 30 -15.32 15.34 -5.75
N ARG A 31 -15.55 16.63 -5.47
CA ARG A 31 -16.68 17.40 -6.01
C ARG A 31 -16.43 17.92 -7.43
N ASP A 32 -15.19 18.24 -7.76
CA ASP A 32 -14.80 18.78 -9.06
C ASP A 32 -13.62 17.97 -9.64
N PRO A 33 -13.88 17.07 -10.60
CA PRO A 33 -12.82 16.30 -11.25
C PRO A 33 -11.77 17.14 -11.97
N THR A 34 -12.09 18.39 -12.36
CA THR A 34 -11.16 19.28 -13.07
C THR A 34 -10.16 19.95 -12.14
N SER A 35 -10.45 19.99 -10.82
CA SER A 35 -9.54 20.51 -9.79
C SER A 35 -8.40 19.53 -9.46
N ARG A 36 -8.50 18.27 -9.92
CA ARG A 36 -7.52 17.22 -9.64
C ARG A 36 -6.19 17.55 -10.33
N PRO A 37 -5.06 17.42 -9.63
CA PRO A 37 -3.77 17.58 -10.25
C PRO A 37 -3.55 16.50 -11.31
N THR A 38 -3.05 16.91 -12.47
CA THR A 38 -2.80 16.02 -13.62
C THR A 38 -1.36 15.49 -13.65
N SER A 39 -0.48 16.06 -12.81
CA SER A 39 0.93 15.68 -12.70
C SER A 39 1.42 15.69 -11.26
N VAL A 40 2.50 14.96 -10.99
CA VAL A 40 3.15 14.97 -9.66
C VAL A 40 3.61 16.38 -9.28
N ALA A 41 4.07 17.17 -10.25
CA ALA A 41 4.50 18.54 -10.02
C ALA A 41 3.32 19.42 -9.57
N GLU A 42 2.17 19.27 -10.21
CA GLU A 42 0.95 19.99 -9.83
C GLU A 42 0.45 19.56 -8.45
N LEU A 43 0.44 18.26 -8.17
CA LEU A 43 0.10 17.72 -6.85
C LEU A 43 1.04 18.27 -5.77
N ALA A 44 2.36 18.32 -6.04
CA ALA A 44 3.34 18.88 -5.11
C ALA A 44 3.11 20.38 -4.85
N ARG A 45 2.64 21.14 -5.85
CA ARG A 45 2.26 22.55 -5.66
C ARG A 45 1.01 22.68 -4.79
N GLN A 46 -0.04 21.91 -5.07
CA GLN A 46 -1.28 21.95 -4.28
C GLN A 46 -1.03 21.49 -2.83
N LEU A 47 -0.10 20.56 -2.61
CA LEU A 47 0.28 20.06 -1.30
C LEU A 47 1.39 20.88 -0.61
N ALA A 48 1.85 22.00 -1.19
CA ALA A 48 2.94 22.77 -0.62
C ALA A 48 2.59 23.29 0.79
N GLY A 49 3.38 22.91 1.79
CA GLY A 49 3.12 23.23 3.20
C GLY A 49 2.07 22.34 3.88
N ILE A 50 1.39 21.47 3.14
CA ILE A 50 0.37 20.53 3.63
C ILE A 50 0.95 19.13 3.76
N ALA A 51 1.60 18.63 2.70
CA ALA A 51 2.18 17.29 2.69
C ALA A 51 3.39 17.17 1.74
N VAL A 52 4.29 16.23 2.05
CA VAL A 52 5.48 15.94 1.23
C VAL A 52 5.33 14.61 0.53
N ILE A 53 5.41 14.64 -0.80
CA ILE A 53 5.32 13.45 -1.65
C ILE A 53 6.71 12.80 -1.78
N PRO A 54 6.85 11.48 -1.57
CA PRO A 54 8.10 10.77 -1.81
C PRO A 54 8.60 10.91 -3.25
N ARG A 55 9.91 11.13 -3.43
CA ARG A 55 10.54 11.31 -4.76
C ARG A 55 10.37 10.13 -5.72
N ARG A 56 10.14 8.93 -5.19
CA ARG A 56 9.87 7.69 -5.96
C ARG A 56 8.55 7.74 -6.72
N VAL A 57 7.58 8.55 -6.29
CA VAL A 57 6.29 8.67 -6.95
C VAL A 57 6.46 9.51 -8.21
N LYS A 58 6.26 8.89 -9.38
CA LYS A 58 6.42 9.55 -10.70
C LYS A 58 5.11 9.79 -11.44
N ARG A 59 4.04 9.10 -11.03
CA ARG A 59 2.72 9.18 -11.64
C ARG A 59 1.67 9.21 -10.55
N ILE A 60 0.53 9.80 -10.87
CA ILE A 60 -0.64 9.88 -10.00
C ILE A 60 -1.85 9.43 -10.79
N ALA A 61 -2.75 8.73 -10.11
CA ALA A 61 -4.04 8.33 -10.63
C ALA A 61 -5.05 8.54 -9.50
N PHE A 62 -6.11 9.28 -9.79
CA PHE A 62 -7.24 9.44 -8.87
C PHE A 62 -8.26 8.35 -9.17
N VAL A 63 -8.56 7.55 -8.16
CA VAL A 63 -9.63 6.55 -8.20
C VAL A 63 -10.70 7.03 -7.23
N GLN A 64 -11.91 7.21 -7.73
CA GLN A 64 -13.08 7.56 -6.94
C GLN A 64 -14.04 6.39 -7.03
N ASN A 65 -14.38 5.80 -5.87
CA ASN A 65 -15.29 4.67 -5.82
C ASN A 65 -16.71 5.12 -6.18
N ASP A 66 -17.42 4.25 -6.88
CA ASP A 66 -18.86 4.33 -7.12
C ASP A 66 -19.52 3.00 -6.68
N GLU A 67 -20.85 2.93 -6.70
CA GLU A 67 -21.59 1.76 -6.22
C GLU A 67 -21.53 0.56 -7.20
N GLU A 68 -21.14 0.78 -8.45
CA GLU A 68 -21.20 -0.21 -9.52
C GLU A 68 -19.82 -0.81 -9.87
N THR A 69 -18.73 -0.13 -9.49
CA THR A 69 -17.37 -0.45 -9.90
C THR A 69 -16.51 -0.96 -8.75
N LEU A 70 -16.12 -2.25 -8.82
CA LEU A 70 -15.13 -2.83 -7.93
C LEU A 70 -13.71 -2.56 -8.43
N TYR A 71 -12.90 -1.87 -7.63
CA TYR A 71 -11.48 -1.63 -7.92
C TYR A 71 -10.58 -2.68 -7.26
N VAL A 72 -10.05 -3.62 -8.05
CA VAL A 72 -9.08 -4.62 -7.57
C VAL A 72 -7.66 -4.07 -7.67
N ARG A 73 -6.96 -3.93 -6.54
CA ARG A 73 -5.56 -3.48 -6.49
C ARG A 73 -4.62 -4.66 -6.40
N LEU A 74 -3.82 -4.86 -7.45
CA LEU A 74 -2.81 -5.92 -7.50
C LEU A 74 -1.45 -5.40 -6.98
N PRO A 75 -0.64 -6.26 -6.35
CA PRO A 75 0.74 -5.92 -6.00
C PRO A 75 1.61 -5.75 -7.26
N GLU A 76 2.79 -5.15 -7.09
CA GLU A 76 3.76 -4.98 -8.17
C GLU A 76 4.27 -6.35 -8.67
N GLU A 77 4.21 -6.56 -9.98
CA GLU A 77 4.58 -7.83 -10.61
C GLU A 77 6.00 -8.26 -10.28
N ALA A 78 6.98 -7.35 -10.35
CA ALA A 78 8.38 -7.65 -10.05
C ALA A 78 8.56 -8.15 -8.60
N LEU A 79 7.81 -7.59 -7.66
CA LEU A 79 7.86 -8.01 -6.26
C LEU A 79 7.18 -9.36 -6.04
N LEU A 80 6.07 -9.63 -6.74
CA LEU A 80 5.32 -10.86 -6.56
C LEU A 80 5.93 -12.04 -7.32
N GLY A 81 6.41 -11.82 -8.55
CA GLY A 81 6.96 -12.86 -9.42
C GLY A 81 8.17 -13.56 -8.80
N GLU A 82 9.19 -12.80 -8.38
CA GLU A 82 10.38 -13.35 -7.73
C GLU A 82 10.01 -14.16 -6.46
N ARG A 83 9.05 -13.67 -5.68
CA ARG A 83 8.63 -14.30 -4.41
C ARG A 83 7.80 -15.56 -4.62
N VAL A 84 6.94 -15.57 -5.64
CA VAL A 84 6.13 -16.74 -5.98
C VAL A 84 7.02 -17.85 -6.52
N GLU A 85 7.95 -17.54 -7.42
CA GLU A 85 8.90 -18.52 -7.95
C GLU A 85 9.79 -19.12 -6.85
N GLU A 86 10.38 -18.28 -5.99
CA GLU A 86 11.17 -18.73 -4.82
C GLU A 86 10.37 -19.64 -3.88
N MET A 87 9.10 -19.32 -3.62
CA MET A 87 8.25 -20.09 -2.69
C MET A 87 7.66 -21.36 -3.30
N MET A 88 7.46 -21.40 -4.62
CA MET A 88 7.03 -22.60 -5.34
C MET A 88 8.16 -23.63 -5.44
N ASP A 89 9.40 -23.18 -5.64
CA ASP A 89 10.58 -24.04 -5.73
C ASP A 89 11.05 -24.59 -4.38
N ASP A 90 10.66 -23.97 -3.25
CA ASP A 90 10.85 -24.51 -1.89
C ASP A 90 9.88 -25.69 -1.62
N CYS A 91 10.02 -26.76 -2.40
CA CYS A 91 9.34 -28.06 -2.25
C CYS A 91 9.74 -28.82 -0.97
N SER A 92 10.25 -28.14 0.06
CA SER A 92 10.76 -28.76 1.29
C SER A 92 9.68 -29.34 2.21
N GLY A 93 8.39 -29.15 1.88
CA GLY A 93 7.27 -29.57 2.74
C GLY A 93 7.27 -28.87 4.10
N ARG A 94 8.04 -27.78 4.25
CA ARG A 94 8.13 -27.00 5.48
C ARG A 94 6.86 -26.17 5.62
N LEU A 95 5.91 -26.74 6.34
CA LEU A 95 4.71 -26.04 6.80
C LEU A 95 5.14 -24.78 7.56
N TYR A 96 4.50 -23.65 7.25
CA TYR A 96 4.77 -22.39 7.94
C TYR A 96 4.35 -22.55 9.40
N ARG A 97 5.31 -22.81 10.29
CA ARG A 97 5.03 -22.92 11.72
C ARG A 97 4.67 -21.54 12.22
N MET A 98 3.43 -21.38 12.68
CA MET A 98 3.01 -20.21 13.43
C MET A 98 4.09 -19.85 14.48
N PRO A 99 4.54 -18.59 14.54
CA PRO A 99 5.45 -18.15 15.59
C PRO A 99 4.89 -18.52 16.97
N TYR A 100 5.77 -18.95 17.87
CA TYR A 100 5.39 -19.58 19.14
C TYR A 100 4.44 -18.71 20.00
N PHE A 101 4.57 -17.39 19.90
CA PHE A 101 3.76 -16.42 20.65
C PHE A 101 2.26 -16.40 20.26
N TYR A 102 1.88 -17.02 19.14
CA TYR A 102 0.47 -17.18 18.77
C TYR A 102 -0.15 -18.50 19.25
N ARG A 103 0.64 -19.46 19.79
CA ARG A 103 0.10 -20.75 20.28
C ARG A 103 -0.82 -20.59 21.49
N ASP A 104 -0.66 -19.53 22.26
CA ASP A 104 -1.48 -19.28 23.45
C ASP A 104 -2.88 -18.73 23.07
N PHE A 105 -3.02 -18.18 21.86
CA PHE A 105 -4.26 -17.60 21.35
C PHE A 105 -5.00 -18.50 20.36
N PHE A 106 -4.30 -19.46 19.73
CA PHE A 106 -4.84 -20.37 18.73
C PHE A 106 -4.53 -21.81 19.12
N ASP A 107 -5.60 -22.61 19.30
CA ASP A 107 -5.50 -24.04 19.61
C ASP A 107 -4.70 -24.76 18.49
N PRO A 108 -3.69 -25.59 18.80
CA PRO A 108 -2.92 -26.32 17.79
C PRO A 108 -3.83 -27.29 17.03
N GLY A 109 -4.37 -26.83 15.90
CA GLY A 109 -5.38 -27.55 15.11
C GLY A 109 -6.50 -26.64 14.58
N PHE A 110 -6.58 -25.40 15.04
CA PHE A 110 -7.56 -24.43 14.54
C PHE A 110 -7.02 -23.70 13.30
N GLY A 111 -7.27 -24.30 12.14
CA GLY A 111 -6.97 -23.73 10.82
C GLY A 111 -6.26 -24.72 9.89
N PRO A 112 -6.43 -24.59 8.56
CA PRO A 112 -5.70 -25.42 7.62
C PRO A 112 -4.19 -25.21 7.81
N VAL A 113 -3.46 -26.31 7.96
CA VAL A 113 -2.00 -26.29 8.02
C VAL A 113 -1.51 -25.99 6.60
N MET A 114 -1.01 -24.78 6.37
CA MET A 114 -0.63 -24.26 5.06
C MET A 114 0.89 -24.21 4.91
N SER A 115 1.37 -24.44 3.69
CA SER A 115 2.72 -24.07 3.26
C SER A 115 2.91 -22.55 3.29
N SER A 116 4.16 -22.09 3.25
CA SER A 116 4.48 -20.66 3.12
C SER A 116 3.84 -20.04 1.87
N TYR A 117 3.78 -20.79 0.76
CA TYR A 117 3.13 -20.38 -0.47
C TYR A 117 1.61 -20.23 -0.31
N GLU A 118 0.93 -21.23 0.25
CA GLU A 118 -0.51 -21.16 0.52
C GLU A 118 -0.86 -20.03 1.50
N THR A 119 0.02 -19.76 2.48
CA THR A 119 -0.14 -18.64 3.41
C THR A 119 -0.02 -17.30 2.69
N LEU A 120 0.93 -17.16 1.76
CA LEU A 120 1.04 -15.97 0.92
C LEU A 120 -0.22 -15.77 0.07
N LEU A 121 -0.70 -16.83 -0.59
CA LEU A 121 -1.92 -16.78 -1.40
C LEU A 121 -3.16 -16.38 -0.57
N ALA A 122 -3.32 -16.97 0.61
CA ALA A 122 -4.40 -16.62 1.53
C ALA A 122 -4.35 -15.14 1.92
N ARG A 123 -3.15 -14.61 2.24
CA ARG A 123 -2.96 -13.19 2.57
C ARG A 123 -3.25 -12.25 1.41
N LEU A 124 -2.92 -12.65 0.18
CA LEU A 124 -3.28 -11.90 -1.02
C LEU A 124 -4.79 -11.87 -1.22
N GLY A 125 -5.48 -13.00 -1.01
CA GLY A 125 -6.94 -13.08 -1.00
C GLY A 125 -7.58 -12.16 0.04
N ASP A 126 -7.12 -12.23 1.30
CA ASP A 126 -7.60 -11.37 2.38
C ASP A 126 -7.38 -9.88 2.08
N SER A 127 -6.22 -9.54 1.51
CA SER A 127 -5.91 -8.15 1.17
C SER A 127 -6.82 -7.60 0.07
N MET A 128 -7.27 -8.45 -0.86
CA MET A 128 -8.25 -8.07 -1.87
C MET A 128 -9.63 -7.83 -1.23
N ALA A 129 -10.09 -8.77 -0.39
CA ALA A 129 -11.37 -8.66 0.30
C ALA A 129 -11.45 -7.45 1.26
N ALA A 130 -10.34 -7.04 1.86
CA ALA A 130 -10.29 -5.85 2.71
C ALA A 130 -10.34 -4.52 1.92
N GLN A 131 -10.09 -4.56 0.61
CA GLN A 131 -10.05 -3.40 -0.27
C GLN A 131 -11.30 -3.24 -1.15
N SER A 132 -12.18 -4.26 -1.17
CA SER A 132 -13.48 -4.25 -1.87
C SER A 132 -14.58 -3.56 -1.09
#